data_AF-A0AA39WK80-F1
#
_entry.id   AF-A0AA39WK80-F1
#
_cell.length_a   1.000
_cell.length_b   1.000
_cell.length_c   1.000
_cell.angle_alpha   90.00
_cell.angle_beta   90.00
_cell.angle_gamma   90.00
#
_symmetry.space_group_name_H-M   'P 1'
#
loop_
_entity.id
_entity.type
_entity.pdbx_description
1 polymer ?
#
loop_
_entity_poly.entity_id
_entity_poly.type
_entity_poly.pdbx_seq_one_letter_code
_entity_poly.pdbx_strand_id
1 'polypeptide(L)'
;LLKFSVQFNRKEGITEEAFTTYMNTVQMPRAAPVIKKHGIVKYSLFLSPSPMRAAFGDELINQLDKPTWKMTGFDAMTSYWVRSPDELRALLADPEWEENVTGPEAEWIDMETVVVLAGFETTYVE
;
A
#
# COMPACT_ATOMS: atom_id res chain seq x y z
N LEU A 1 0.16 -12.02 -13.04
CA LEU A 1 -1.07 -12.09 -12.21
C LEU A 1 -1.80 -10.75 -12.26
N LEU A 2 -3.11 -10.72 -11.99
CA LEU A 2 -3.81 -9.44 -11.79
C LEU A 2 -3.31 -8.82 -10.48
N LYS A 3 -2.91 -7.56 -10.52
CA LYS A 3 -2.36 -6.80 -9.40
C LYS A 3 -3.25 -5.61 -9.12
N PHE A 4 -3.60 -5.44 -7.84
CA PHE A 4 -4.24 -4.25 -7.32
C PHE A 4 -3.32 -3.61 -6.29
N SER A 5 -3.07 -2.32 -6.41
CA SER A 5 -2.27 -1.55 -5.47
C SER A 5 -3.07 -0.39 -4.94
N VAL A 6 -2.92 -0.10 -3.64
CA VAL A 6 -3.59 1.01 -2.97
C VAL A 6 -2.53 1.86 -2.32
N GLN A 7 -2.45 3.12 -2.73
CA GLN A 7 -1.54 4.13 -2.17
C GLN A 7 -2.26 4.92 -1.09
N PHE A 8 -1.58 5.12 0.03
CA PHE A 8 -2.13 5.78 1.22
C PHE A 8 -1.25 6.95 1.64
N ASN A 9 -1.90 8.03 2.07
CA ASN A 9 -1.28 9.07 2.86
C ASN A 9 -1.78 8.97 4.31
N ARG A 10 -0.90 9.21 5.27
CA ARG A 10 -1.29 9.30 6.68
C ARG A 10 -2.12 10.57 6.91
N LYS A 11 -3.03 10.53 7.88
CA LYS A 11 -3.79 11.73 8.29
C LYS A 11 -2.88 12.84 8.81
N GLU A 12 -3.36 14.07 8.69
CA GLU A 12 -2.72 15.23 9.33
C GLU A 12 -2.59 15.02 10.84
N GLY A 13 -1.44 15.41 11.40
CA GLY A 13 -1.13 15.23 12.82
C GLY A 13 -0.52 13.86 13.18
N ILE A 14 -0.55 12.87 12.28
CA ILE A 14 0.11 11.58 12.49
C ILE A 14 1.57 11.66 11.99
N THR A 15 2.50 11.31 12.87
CA THR A 15 3.92 11.27 12.51
C THR A 15 4.23 10.07 11.62
N GLU A 16 5.26 10.20 10.78
CA GLU A 16 5.71 9.09 9.90
C GLU A 16 6.08 7.84 10.69
N GLU A 17 6.73 8.02 11.85
CA GLU A 17 7.12 6.94 12.75
C GLU A 17 5.89 6.23 13.33
N ALA A 18 4.92 6.99 13.85
CA ALA A 18 3.70 6.40 14.40
C ALA A 18 2.92 5.65 13.33
N PHE A 19 2.80 6.23 12.13
CA PHE A 19 2.13 5.59 11.00
C PHE A 19 2.85 4.30 10.58
N THR A 20 4.18 4.33 10.46
CA THR A 20 5.00 3.16 10.11
C THR A 20 4.85 2.04 11.14
N THR A 21 4.89 2.37 12.44
CA THR A 21 4.67 1.40 13.51
C THR A 21 3.26 0.83 13.45
N TYR A 22 2.24 1.66 13.25
CA TYR A 22 0.86 1.20 13.12
C TYR A 22 0.70 0.24 11.94
N MET A 23 1.19 0.60 10.76
CA MET A 23 1.08 -0.23 9.56
C MET A 23 1.70 -1.61 9.79
N ASN A 24 2.91 -1.67 10.34
CA ASN A 24 3.63 -2.94 10.54
C ASN A 24 3.11 -3.78 11.70
N THR A 25 2.72 -3.16 12.81
CA THR A 25 2.44 -3.88 14.06
C THR A 25 0.95 -4.07 14.35
N VAL A 26 0.08 -3.33 13.66
CA VAL A 26 -1.37 -3.37 13.87
C VAL A 26 -2.11 -3.68 12.56
N GLN A 27 -1.99 -2.81 11.54
CA GLN A 27 -2.82 -2.90 10.34
C GLN A 27 -2.53 -4.17 9.53
N MET A 28 -1.26 -4.42 9.16
CA MET A 28 -0.91 -5.60 8.36
C MET A 28 -1.15 -6.92 9.12
N PRO A 29 -0.82 -7.03 10.43
CA PRO A 29 -1.17 -8.22 11.21
C PRO A 29 -2.68 -8.51 11.31
N ARG A 30 -3.54 -7.48 11.29
CA ARG A 30 -5.01 -7.66 11.22
C ARG A 30 -5.48 -8.08 9.84
N ALA A 31 -4.91 -7.48 8.79
CA ALA A 31 -5.31 -7.75 7.41
C ALA A 31 -4.88 -9.14 6.91
N ALA A 32 -3.66 -9.57 7.26
CA ALA A 32 -3.05 -10.77 6.69
C ALA A 32 -3.86 -12.07 6.88
N PRO A 33 -4.47 -12.36 8.06
CA PRO A 33 -5.32 -13.54 8.23
C PRO A 33 -6.55 -13.55 7.32
N VAL A 34 -7.23 -12.41 7.17
CA VAL A 34 -8.42 -12.28 6.32
C VAL A 34 -8.03 -12.40 4.84
N ILE A 35 -6.93 -11.75 4.43
CA ILE A 35 -6.38 -11.88 3.07
C ILE A 35 -6.05 -13.35 2.74
N LYS A 36 -5.44 -14.07 3.68
CA LYS A 36 -5.08 -15.47 3.50
C LYS A 36 -6.31 -16.37 3.38
N LYS A 37 -7.37 -16.11 4.16
CA LYS A 37 -8.67 -16.80 4.11
C LYS A 37 -9.29 -16.75 2.70
N HIS A 38 -9.10 -15.66 1.97
CA HIS A 38 -9.62 -15.46 0.60
C HIS A 38 -8.69 -15.96 -0.52
N GLY A 39 -7.58 -16.61 -0.20
CA GLY A 39 -6.72 -17.26 -1.20
C GLY A 39 -5.90 -16.31 -2.09
N ILE A 40 -5.76 -15.04 -1.67
CA ILE A 40 -4.93 -14.03 -2.35
C ILE A 40 -3.49 -14.56 -2.47
N VAL A 41 -2.93 -14.52 -3.68
CA VAL A 41 -1.68 -15.21 -4.03
C VAL A 41 -0.48 -14.58 -3.34
N LYS A 42 -0.44 -13.25 -3.33
CA LYS A 42 0.61 -12.46 -2.70
C LYS A 42 0.00 -11.19 -2.16
N TYR A 43 0.52 -10.75 -1.02
CA TYR A 43 0.21 -9.47 -0.43
C TYR A 43 1.50 -8.82 0.07
N SER A 44 1.64 -7.52 -0.13
CA SER A 44 2.81 -6.78 0.34
C SER A 44 2.45 -5.38 0.82
N LEU A 45 3.16 -4.92 1.84
CA LEU A 45 3.27 -3.53 2.23
C LEU A 45 4.58 -2.95 1.70
N PHE A 46 4.52 -1.76 1.11
CA PHE A 46 5.67 -0.93 0.78
C PHE A 46 5.52 0.40 1.52
N LEU A 47 6.54 0.78 2.30
CA LEU A 47 6.58 2.06 3.01
C LEU A 47 7.54 2.99 2.28
N SER A 48 7.16 4.26 2.12
CA SER A 48 7.94 5.28 1.42
C SER A 48 8.30 6.44 2.36
N PRO A 49 9.18 6.20 3.35
CA PRO A 49 9.51 7.21 4.35
C PRO A 49 10.21 8.41 3.70
N SER A 50 9.95 9.59 4.24
CA SER A 50 10.44 10.86 3.72
C SER A 50 11.96 10.92 3.49
N PRO A 51 12.86 10.35 4.34
CA PRO A 51 14.30 10.39 4.08
C PRO A 51 14.68 9.60 2.82
N MET A 52 13.98 8.49 2.55
CA MET A 52 14.24 7.66 1.38
C MET A 52 13.80 8.38 0.09
N ARG A 53 12.64 9.04 0.12
CA ARG A 53 12.14 9.83 -1.00
C ARG A 53 13.03 11.03 -1.29
N ALA A 54 13.55 11.70 -0.26
CA ALA A 54 14.47 12.82 -0.43
C ALA A 54 15.79 12.37 -1.05
N ALA A 55 16.40 11.30 -0.54
CA ALA A 55 17.68 10.79 -1.03
C ALA A 55 17.60 10.36 -2.50
N PHE A 56 16.63 9.52 -2.86
CA PHE A 56 16.48 9.08 -4.25
C PHE A 56 15.95 10.17 -5.17
N GLY A 57 15.15 11.11 -4.66
CA GLY A 57 14.71 12.27 -5.43
C GLY A 57 15.89 13.15 -5.87
N ASP A 58 16.84 13.40 -4.97
CA ASP A 58 18.08 14.11 -5.28
C ASP A 58 18.93 13.35 -6.30
N GLU A 59 19.10 12.04 -6.11
CA GLU A 59 19.87 11.19 -7.02
C GLU A 59 19.29 11.19 -8.45
N LEU A 60 17.97 11.08 -8.59
CA LEU A 60 17.29 11.12 -9.89
C LEU A 60 17.61 12.41 -10.67
N ILE A 61 17.62 13.55 -9.98
CA ILE A 61 17.80 14.86 -10.62
C ILE A 61 19.29 15.13 -10.85
N ASN A 62 20.12 14.97 -9.82
CA ASN A 62 21.48 15.49 -9.79
C ASN A 62 22.54 14.46 -10.22
N GLN A 63 22.25 13.16 -10.11
CA GLN A 63 23.22 12.11 -10.46
C GLN A 63 22.84 11.35 -11.74
N LEU A 64 21.54 11.14 -11.97
CA LEU A 64 21.05 10.32 -13.08
C LEU A 64 20.51 11.13 -14.28
N ASP A 65 20.57 12.48 -14.21
CA ASP A 65 20.07 13.41 -15.23
C ASP A 65 18.63 13.07 -15.69
N LYS A 66 17.74 12.86 -14.71
CA LYS A 66 16.30 12.63 -14.90
C LYS A 66 15.46 13.79 -14.34
N PRO A 67 15.60 15.02 -14.85
CA PRO A 67 15.00 16.21 -14.26
C PRO A 67 13.46 16.23 -14.28
N THR A 68 12.82 15.41 -15.11
CA THR A 68 11.35 15.31 -15.20
C THR A 68 10.76 14.18 -14.37
N TRP A 69 11.59 13.29 -13.82
CA TRP A 69 11.13 12.18 -13.00
C TRP A 69 10.85 12.66 -11.58
N LYS A 70 9.88 12.02 -10.91
CA LYS A 70 9.42 12.43 -9.59
C LYS A 70 9.23 11.22 -8.69
N MET A 71 9.65 11.36 -7.44
CA MET A 71 9.23 10.44 -6.38
C MET A 71 7.75 10.64 -6.08
N THR A 72 7.05 9.56 -5.76
CA THR A 72 5.62 9.62 -5.41
C THR A 72 5.42 10.23 -4.02
N GLY A 73 4.22 10.78 -3.81
CA GLY A 73 3.86 11.48 -2.57
C GLY A 73 3.40 10.57 -1.41
N PHE A 74 3.03 9.32 -1.70
CA PHE A 74 2.37 8.44 -0.73
C PHE A 74 3.30 7.95 0.38
N ASP A 75 2.74 7.67 1.55
CA ASP A 75 3.46 7.13 2.71
C ASP A 75 3.55 5.61 2.68
N ALA A 76 2.49 4.95 2.22
CA ALA A 76 2.43 3.50 2.09
C ALA A 76 1.74 3.07 0.80
N MET A 77 2.07 1.88 0.33
CA MET A 77 1.34 1.19 -0.72
C MET A 77 1.14 -0.27 -0.33
N THR A 78 -0.11 -0.73 -0.34
CA THR A 78 -0.38 -2.18 -0.29
C THR A 78 -0.56 -2.71 -1.70
N SER A 79 -0.27 -3.99 -1.91
CA SER A 79 -0.49 -4.65 -3.21
C SER A 79 -0.99 -6.07 -3.03
N TYR A 80 -1.99 -6.44 -3.81
CA TYR A 80 -2.63 -7.74 -3.87
C TYR A 80 -2.38 -8.35 -5.24
N TRP A 81 -1.98 -9.62 -5.27
CA TRP A 81 -1.93 -10.40 -6.50
C TRP A 81 -3.02 -11.45 -6.44
N VAL A 82 -3.90 -11.42 -7.43
CA VAL A 82 -5.07 -12.27 -7.53
C VAL A 82 -5.12 -12.97 -8.88
N ARG A 83 -5.84 -14.09 -8.94
CA ARG A 83 -6.08 -14.85 -10.17
C ARG A 83 -7.25 -14.29 -10.95
N SER A 84 -8.25 -13.74 -10.26
CA SER A 84 -9.41 -13.08 -10.86
C SER A 84 -9.83 -11.86 -10.03
N PRO A 85 -10.56 -10.89 -10.63
CA PRO A 85 -11.15 -9.80 -9.87
C PRO A 85 -12.11 -10.25 -8.76
N ASP A 86 -12.71 -11.44 -8.90
CA ASP A 86 -13.68 -11.97 -7.93
C ASP A 86 -13.04 -12.35 -6.59
N GLU A 87 -11.77 -12.79 -6.58
CA GLU A 87 -11.03 -13.03 -5.33
C GLU A 87 -10.92 -11.72 -4.51
N LEU A 88 -10.63 -10.60 -5.17
CA LEU A 88 -10.58 -9.30 -4.47
C LEU A 88 -11.98 -8.84 -4.03
N ARG A 89 -13.00 -9.01 -4.86
CA ARG A 89 -14.39 -8.65 -4.47
C ARG A 89 -14.87 -9.46 -3.28
N ALA A 90 -14.54 -10.75 -3.22
CA ALA A 90 -14.87 -11.62 -2.09
C ALA A 90 -14.22 -11.13 -0.79
N LEU A 91 -12.95 -10.73 -0.84
CA LEU A 91 -12.25 -10.12 0.30
C LEU A 91 -12.94 -8.84 0.76
N LEU A 92 -13.20 -7.91 -0.17
CA LEU A 92 -13.80 -6.60 0.14
C LEU A 92 -15.25 -6.71 0.66
N ALA A 93 -15.94 -7.81 0.36
CA ALA A 93 -17.28 -8.09 0.87
C ALA A 93 -17.30 -8.85 2.19
N ASP A 94 -16.15 -9.27 2.72
CA ASP A 94 -16.06 -9.99 4.00
C ASP A 94 -16.34 -9.02 5.17
N PRO A 95 -17.34 -9.29 6.03
CA PRO A 95 -17.57 -8.46 7.21
C PRO A 95 -16.35 -8.34 8.13
N GLU A 96 -15.51 -9.39 8.21
CA GLU A 96 -14.27 -9.35 8.99
C GLU A 96 -13.24 -8.37 8.39
N TRP A 97 -13.30 -8.12 7.07
CA TRP A 97 -12.47 -7.12 6.42
C TRP A 97 -12.88 -5.72 6.86
N GLU A 98 -14.18 -5.45 6.89
CA GLU A 98 -14.69 -4.14 7.32
C GLU A 98 -14.37 -3.87 8.79
N GLU A 99 -14.67 -4.83 9.67
CA GLU A 99 -14.53 -4.68 11.11
C GLU A 99 -13.06 -4.56 11.55
N ASN A 100 -12.16 -5.35 10.96
CA ASN A 100 -10.79 -5.46 11.44
C ASN A 100 -9.79 -4.64 10.65
N VAL A 101 -10.13 -4.23 9.41
CA VAL A 101 -9.16 -3.62 8.48
C VAL A 101 -9.58 -2.21 8.09
N THR A 102 -10.65 -2.02 7.32
CA THR A 102 -11.01 -0.70 6.78
C THR A 102 -11.56 0.26 7.85
N GLY A 103 -12.37 -0.24 8.78
CA GLY A 103 -12.91 0.58 9.87
C GLY A 103 -11.81 1.25 10.72
N PRO A 104 -10.88 0.49 11.32
CA PRO A 104 -9.77 1.05 12.10
C PRO A 104 -8.77 1.88 11.27
N GLU A 105 -8.59 1.54 9.99
CA GLU A 105 -7.67 2.25 9.09
C GLU A 105 -8.04 3.72 8.89
N ALA A 106 -9.34 4.03 8.92
CA ALA A 106 -9.85 5.38 8.75
C ALA A 106 -9.36 6.36 9.83
N GLU A 107 -8.86 5.91 10.97
CA GLU A 107 -8.26 6.79 11.99
C GLU A 107 -6.82 7.20 11.64
N TRP A 108 -6.14 6.44 10.79
CA TRP A 108 -4.72 6.59 10.46
C TRP A 108 -4.46 7.11 9.06
N ILE A 109 -5.38 6.84 8.13
CA ILE A 109 -5.24 7.13 6.71
C ILE A 109 -6.18 8.25 6.29
N ASP A 110 -5.66 9.17 5.48
CA ASP A 110 -6.48 10.16 4.79
C ASP A 110 -7.20 9.50 3.60
N MET A 111 -8.42 9.06 3.86
CA MET A 111 -9.26 8.34 2.90
C MET A 111 -9.60 9.17 1.65
N GLU A 112 -9.50 10.51 1.69
CA GLU A 112 -9.79 11.37 0.54
C GLU A 112 -8.66 11.38 -0.50
N THR A 113 -7.46 10.94 -0.10
CA THR A 113 -6.25 10.98 -0.93
C THR A 113 -5.80 9.61 -1.43
N VAL A 114 -6.58 8.56 -1.12
CA VAL A 114 -6.26 7.19 -1.50
C VAL A 114 -6.33 7.02 -3.02
N VAL A 115 -5.29 6.43 -3.60
CA VAL A 115 -5.20 6.17 -5.04
C VAL A 115 -5.07 4.68 -5.31
N VAL A 116 -5.90 4.15 -6.20
CA VAL A 116 -5.91 2.74 -6.58
C VAL A 116 -5.32 2.56 -7.98
N LEU A 117 -4.44 1.56 -8.12
CA LEU A 117 -3.91 1.10 -9.40
C LEU A 117 -4.34 -0.35 -9.61
N ALA A 118 -4.79 -0.67 -10.82
CA ALA A 118 -5.15 -2.03 -11.20
C ALA A 118 -4.54 -2.35 -12.56
N GLY A 119 -3.94 -3.53 -12.68
CA GLY A 119 -3.27 -3.95 -13.90
C GLY A 119 -2.69 -5.36 -13.80
N PHE A 120 -1.82 -5.74 -14.72
CA PHE A 120 -1.17 -7.04 -14.71
C PHE A 120 0.30 -6.89 -14.34
N GLU A 121 0.79 -7.78 -13.48
CA GLU A 121 2.23 -7.92 -13.22
C GLU A 121 2.79 -9.13 -13.97
N THR A 122 3.85 -8.87 -14.73
CA THR A 122 4.70 -9.85 -15.39
C THR A 122 6.11 -9.73 -14.81
N THR A 123 6.58 -10.79 -14.15
CA THR A 123 7.88 -10.81 -13.47
C THR A 123 8.94 -11.42 -14.40
N TYR A 124 10.07 -10.73 -14.56
CA TYR A 124 11.22 -11.20 -15.36
C TYR A 124 12.41 -11.68 -14.49
N VAL A 125 12.51 -11.20 -13.25
CA VAL A 125 13.55 -11.55 -12.26
C VAL A 125 12.93 -11.54 -10.85
N GLU A 126 13.32 -12.48 -9.98
CA GLU A 126 12.94 -12.57 -8.56
C GLU A 126 14.16 -12.57 -7.62
#